data_AF-A0A3R7J956-F1
#
_entry.id   AF-A0A3R7J956-F1
#
_cell.length_a   1.000
_cell.length_b   1.000
_cell.length_c   1.000
_cell.angle_alpha   90.00
_cell.angle_beta   90.00
_cell.angle_gamma   90.00
#
_symmetry.space_group_name_H-M   'P 1'
#
loop_
_entity.id
_entity.type
_entity.pdbx_description
1 polymer ?
#
loop_
_entity_poly.entity_id
_entity_poly.type
_entity_poly.pdbx_seq_one_letter_code
_entity_poly.pdbx_strand_id
1 'polypeptide(L)'
;MSRRGASTAGDTGGDQSPRERSNSTSSAGTSTGAATTASPQFATLHSRVGKRYQAAIPEILTSAADAGELLYKQQALQSPRPRFSPNRAQELGPELEKYLKLARSLRDGATFDTQEQVETLALQHLHRFDYNPTDAACSLYARHSIELPTSAGEHQTKSTSAEETKKWILAFYRCMRRTNVDAQGLEQMRVLHEKAQGSAETMPPTETGVLARLVRRITKWREQCGTAQREKVERARLLQLLHQAEDMEVILPEKEAIAYRIRAFDSALTQLKEALERSSKRHQNKKVGLSELDALFEAVMAPRLVFPEEGSFRATVDEAKDLKHTIEKMLTEEKVSLPVMRDVLAKIELVPVNFEQEVDQFQKKMLNAQTWLAKARKCMPNRRATRRAGGADPKKMDLKAIRALVEDAPCENSTEMFEMQDLLDCADEWAAKVKEAIEGGADVQLERLKDLLDEAKDIPVVMDEQKYLEAEIAAREWCTTAALKLASRKSIEEMEELLSKAKEIRERIHPKKQSRWKPQVERDINASMDQARKWVNELRDHLGFTAFDKMNHRLGDCRRYEQNDLHRH
;
A
#
# COMPACT_ATOMS: atom_id res chain seq x y z
N MET A 1 -20.69 6.43 44.18
CA MET A 1 -20.63 6.98 45.54
C MET A 1 -19.22 6.82 46.08
N SER A 2 -18.61 7.92 46.52
CA SER A 2 -17.23 8.04 47.01
C SER A 2 -17.02 7.49 48.43
N ARG A 3 -15.83 6.93 48.69
CA ARG A 3 -14.94 7.17 49.86
C ARG A 3 -13.71 6.25 49.73
N ARG A 4 -12.50 6.78 49.44
CA ARG A 4 -11.45 7.25 50.36
C ARG A 4 -10.90 6.18 51.32
N GLY A 5 -9.58 5.93 51.24
CA GLY A 5 -8.80 5.30 52.30
C GLY A 5 -7.45 4.79 51.81
N ALA A 6 -6.36 5.41 52.26
CA ALA A 6 -4.98 5.13 51.88
C ALA A 6 -4.28 4.10 52.78
N SER A 7 -3.13 3.62 52.30
CA SER A 7 -1.95 3.06 53.00
C SER A 7 -2.09 1.74 53.78
N THR A 8 -1.31 0.72 53.40
CA THR A 8 -0.07 0.28 54.09
C THR A 8 0.63 -0.86 53.34
N ALA A 9 1.93 -1.01 53.63
CA ALA A 9 2.93 -1.88 53.03
C ALA A 9 2.87 -3.36 53.49
N GLY A 10 3.55 -4.22 52.72
CA GLY A 10 3.91 -5.61 53.02
C GLY A 10 4.25 -6.34 51.71
N ASP A 11 5.48 -6.23 51.21
CA ASP A 11 6.62 -7.13 51.43
C ASP A 11 6.43 -8.54 50.84
N THR A 12 7.27 -8.91 49.88
CA THR A 12 7.85 -10.26 49.68
C THR A 12 8.79 -10.30 48.46
N GLY A 13 10.07 -10.57 48.75
CA GLY A 13 11.03 -11.37 47.96
C GLY A 13 11.44 -10.86 46.57
N GLY A 14 12.71 -10.68 46.22
CA GLY A 14 13.95 -11.20 46.77
C GLY A 14 14.82 -11.61 45.59
N ASP A 15 15.90 -10.87 45.32
CA ASP A 15 17.17 -11.46 44.87
C ASP A 15 18.31 -10.43 45.02
N GLN A 16 19.21 -10.74 45.95
CA GLN A 16 20.51 -10.12 46.15
C GLN A 16 21.51 -10.88 45.25
N SER A 17 22.55 -10.28 44.66
CA SER A 17 23.81 -9.83 45.31
C SER A 17 24.86 -9.61 44.19
N PRO A 18 26.10 -9.13 44.43
CA PRO A 18 26.64 -8.23 45.47
C PRO A 18 27.34 -6.99 44.84
N ARG A 19 27.30 -5.80 45.46
CA ARG A 19 28.35 -5.25 46.34
C ARG A 19 29.79 -5.33 45.80
N GLU A 20 30.36 -4.17 45.45
CA GLU A 20 31.61 -3.70 46.07
C GLU A 20 31.52 -2.19 46.32
N ARG A 21 31.50 -1.83 47.61
CA ARG A 21 31.75 -0.48 48.13
C ARG A 21 33.20 -0.48 48.61
N SER A 22 34.00 0.47 48.15
CA SER A 22 35.14 0.95 48.93
C SER A 22 34.73 2.25 49.60
N ASN A 23 34.45 2.16 50.90
CA ASN A 23 34.35 3.31 51.79
C ASN A 23 35.78 3.83 52.07
N SER A 24 35.92 5.14 52.21
CA SER A 24 36.93 5.74 53.08
C SER A 24 36.37 7.05 53.63
N THR A 25 35.87 6.97 54.86
CA THR A 25 35.64 8.08 55.79
C THR A 25 36.97 8.55 56.36
N SER A 26 37.20 9.85 56.45
CA SER A 26 37.87 10.49 57.60
C SER A 26 37.51 11.98 57.64
N SER A 27 37.35 12.44 58.87
CA SER A 27 36.76 13.67 59.36
C SER A 27 37.72 14.87 59.49
N ALA A 28 37.12 16.07 59.44
CA ALA A 28 37.37 17.29 60.22
C ALA A 28 38.80 17.86 60.38
N GLY A 29 38.92 19.18 60.18
CA GLY A 29 40.05 19.97 60.64
C GLY A 29 40.03 21.42 60.16
N THR A 30 39.46 22.31 60.96
CA THR A 30 39.58 23.77 60.84
C THR A 30 41.01 24.20 61.24
N SER A 31 41.70 25.03 60.46
CA SER A 31 42.39 26.26 60.90
C SER A 31 43.44 26.79 59.91
N THR A 32 43.50 28.12 59.91
CA THR A 32 44.44 29.11 59.38
C THR A 32 45.89 28.71 59.07
N GLY A 33 46.42 29.29 57.98
CA GLY A 33 47.74 29.95 58.00
C GLY A 33 48.75 29.52 56.92
N ALA A 34 49.33 30.54 56.28
CA ALA A 34 50.61 30.58 55.55
C ALA A 34 50.65 30.08 54.09
N ALA A 35 50.97 31.03 53.22
CA ALA A 35 51.30 30.85 51.82
C ALA A 35 52.62 30.07 51.65
N THR A 36 52.60 29.07 50.76
CA THR A 36 53.80 28.55 50.11
C THR A 36 53.47 28.17 48.66
N THR A 37 54.08 28.90 47.73
CA THR A 37 54.45 28.53 46.35
C THR A 37 53.68 27.37 45.70
N ALA A 38 52.56 27.68 45.05
CA ALA A 38 51.83 26.72 44.22
C ALA A 38 52.32 26.79 42.76
N SER A 39 53.06 25.76 42.34
CA SER A 39 53.13 25.35 40.93
C SER A 39 51.72 25.21 40.36
N PRO A 40 51.46 25.48 39.07
CA PRO A 40 50.10 25.42 38.53
C PRO A 40 49.61 23.96 38.61
N GLN A 41 48.79 23.66 39.61
CA GLN A 41 48.01 22.43 39.63
C GLN A 41 47.02 22.52 38.49
N PHE A 42 47.29 21.78 37.42
CA PHE A 42 46.29 21.54 36.38
C PHE A 42 45.05 20.94 37.05
N ALA A 43 43.98 21.71 37.12
CA ALA A 43 42.69 21.17 37.52
C ALA A 43 42.34 20.06 36.53
N THR A 44 42.22 18.82 37.03
CA THR A 44 41.82 17.67 36.21
C THR A 44 40.41 17.90 35.69
N LEU A 45 40.31 18.44 34.47
CA LEU A 45 39.05 18.60 33.75
C LEU A 45 38.47 17.22 33.46
N HIS A 46 37.41 16.87 34.19
CA HIS A 46 36.65 15.64 33.94
C HIS A 46 35.72 15.86 32.75
N SER A 47 36.18 15.50 31.56
CA SER A 47 35.35 15.51 30.35
C SER A 47 34.37 14.33 30.37
N ARG A 48 33.07 14.62 30.28
CA ARG A 48 32.02 13.59 30.19
C ARG A 48 31.85 13.17 28.74
N VAL A 49 32.21 11.94 28.43
CA VAL A 49 32.10 11.36 27.08
C VAL A 49 30.94 10.37 27.03
N GLY A 50 30.09 10.45 26.01
CA GLY A 50 29.01 9.49 25.77
C GLY A 50 27.87 10.06 24.92
N LYS A 51 26.95 9.20 24.44
CA LYS A 51 25.83 9.58 23.53
C LYS A 51 24.95 10.75 24.01
N ARG A 52 24.93 11.01 25.33
CA ARG A 52 24.16 12.12 25.93
C ARG A 52 24.91 13.45 25.95
N TYR A 53 26.23 13.43 25.73
CA TYR A 53 27.13 14.57 25.85
C TYR A 53 27.84 14.90 24.53
N GLN A 54 27.94 13.93 23.61
CA GLN A 54 28.49 14.11 22.27
C GLN A 54 27.39 14.53 21.31
N ALA A 55 27.66 15.56 20.49
CA ALA A 55 26.81 15.91 19.37
C ALA A 55 26.80 14.77 18.35
N ALA A 56 25.64 14.52 17.71
CA ALA A 56 25.59 13.63 16.57
C ALA A 56 26.41 14.27 15.43
N ILE A 57 27.46 13.57 14.98
CA ILE A 57 28.29 14.03 13.87
C ILE A 57 27.47 13.77 12.59
N PRO A 58 27.11 14.79 11.81
CA PRO A 58 26.41 14.60 10.54
C PRO A 58 27.29 13.78 9.58
N GLU A 59 26.66 12.94 8.77
CA GLU A 59 27.36 12.19 7.73
C GLU A 59 27.98 13.14 6.70
N ILE A 60 29.17 12.81 6.21
CA ILE A 60 29.86 13.58 5.18
C ILE A 60 29.06 13.43 3.89
N LEU A 61 28.45 14.51 3.44
CA LEU A 61 27.71 14.55 2.18
C LEU A 61 28.68 14.26 1.02
N THR A 62 28.38 13.24 0.24
CA THR A 62 29.24 12.78 -0.87
C THR A 62 28.89 13.44 -2.20
N SER A 63 27.72 14.09 -2.30
CA SER A 63 27.22 14.76 -3.51
C SER A 63 26.72 16.18 -3.24
N ALA A 64 26.89 17.05 -4.24
CA ALA A 64 26.32 18.41 -4.24
C ALA A 64 24.76 18.39 -4.21
N ALA A 65 24.14 17.30 -4.65
CA ALA A 65 22.68 17.11 -4.58
C ALA A 65 22.20 17.00 -3.12
N ASP A 66 22.96 16.31 -2.26
CA ASP A 66 22.63 16.12 -0.84
C ASP A 66 22.83 17.42 -0.03
N ALA A 67 23.79 18.26 -0.47
CA ALA A 67 23.96 19.62 0.06
C ALA A 67 22.77 20.52 -0.33
N GLY A 68 22.22 20.33 -1.54
CA GLY A 68 20.96 20.92 -1.97
C GLY A 68 19.81 20.54 -1.03
N GLU A 69 19.70 19.27 -0.65
CA GLU A 69 18.66 18.80 0.27
C GLU A 69 18.74 19.46 1.67
N LEU A 70 19.95 19.70 2.19
CA LEU A 70 20.14 20.49 3.40
C LEU A 70 19.76 21.97 3.22
N LEU A 71 19.99 22.57 2.05
CA LEU A 71 19.53 23.93 1.72
C LEU A 71 18.00 24.03 1.58
N TYR A 72 17.32 22.92 1.29
CA TYR A 72 15.85 22.83 1.39
C TYR A 72 15.38 22.67 2.85
N LYS A 73 16.16 21.96 3.70
CA LYS A 73 15.87 21.81 5.15
C LYS A 73 16.16 23.08 5.95
N GLN A 74 17.16 23.87 5.60
CA GLN A 74 17.32 25.22 6.11
C GLN A 74 16.18 26.08 5.55
N GLN A 75 15.37 26.67 6.44
CA GLN A 75 14.37 27.67 6.05
C GLN A 75 15.07 28.70 5.17
N ALA A 76 14.74 28.74 3.87
CA ALA A 76 15.45 29.53 2.86
C ALA A 76 15.59 31.01 3.26
N LEU A 77 14.55 31.50 3.93
CA LEU A 77 14.40 32.85 4.46
C LEU A 77 15.39 33.18 5.59
N GLN A 78 16.09 32.19 6.14
CA GLN A 78 17.11 32.36 7.17
C GLN A 78 18.54 32.31 6.61
N SER A 79 18.72 32.15 5.30
CA SER A 79 20.07 32.16 4.72
C SER A 79 20.75 33.52 4.98
N PRO A 80 22.03 33.54 5.41
CA PRO A 80 22.71 34.77 5.76
C PRO A 80 22.86 35.67 4.52
N ARG A 81 22.33 36.88 4.62
CA ARG A 81 22.33 37.87 3.54
C ARG A 81 23.69 38.58 3.44
N PRO A 82 24.31 38.65 2.26
CA PRO A 82 25.44 39.56 2.05
C PRO A 82 24.89 40.99 2.09
N ARG A 83 25.30 41.79 3.08
CA ARG A 83 25.01 43.25 3.13
C ARG A 83 26.09 44.09 2.45
N PHE A 84 27.13 43.44 1.96
CA PHE A 84 28.29 44.02 1.34
C PHE A 84 29.00 42.95 0.49
N SER A 85 29.54 43.35 -0.66
CA SER A 85 30.32 42.53 -1.57
C SER A 85 31.68 43.20 -1.73
N PRO A 86 32.74 42.62 -1.14
CA PRO A 86 34.09 43.18 -1.21
C PRO A 86 34.58 43.35 -2.65
N ASN A 87 34.31 42.36 -3.51
CA ASN A 87 34.76 42.36 -4.90
C ASN A 87 34.16 43.54 -5.67
N ARG A 88 32.84 43.73 -5.57
CA ARG A 88 32.16 44.85 -6.25
C ARG A 88 32.56 46.22 -5.71
N ALA A 89 32.86 46.32 -4.43
CA ALA A 89 33.37 47.57 -3.86
C ALA A 89 34.78 47.88 -4.37
N GLN A 90 35.65 46.87 -4.48
CA GLN A 90 37.01 47.04 -5.00
C GLN A 90 37.05 47.44 -6.47
N GLU A 91 36.11 46.97 -7.28
CA GLU A 91 35.96 47.34 -8.70
C GLU A 91 35.78 48.85 -8.91
N LEU A 92 35.27 49.59 -7.92
CA LEU A 92 35.08 51.04 -7.99
C LEU A 92 36.38 51.86 -7.84
N GLY A 93 37.45 51.23 -7.34
CA GLY A 93 38.77 51.87 -7.17
C GLY A 93 38.71 53.27 -6.53
N PRO A 94 39.18 54.33 -7.22
CA PRO A 94 39.26 55.68 -6.66
C PRO A 94 37.89 56.34 -6.42
N GLU A 95 36.83 55.87 -7.06
CA GLU A 95 35.48 56.42 -6.85
C GLU A 95 34.91 56.05 -5.49
N LEU A 96 35.24 54.85 -4.98
CA LEU A 96 34.89 54.44 -3.63
C LEU A 96 35.47 55.38 -2.58
N GLU A 97 36.74 55.77 -2.74
CA GLU A 97 37.39 56.68 -1.79
C GLU A 97 36.74 58.08 -1.82
N LYS A 98 36.37 58.58 -3.00
CA LYS A 98 35.62 59.85 -3.13
C LYS A 98 34.26 59.77 -2.46
N TYR A 99 33.54 58.67 -2.64
CA TYR A 99 32.24 58.42 -2.00
C TYR A 99 32.36 58.35 -0.47
N LEU A 100 33.35 57.63 0.06
CA LEU A 100 33.58 57.56 1.50
C LEU A 100 34.02 58.90 2.08
N LYS A 101 34.83 59.70 1.37
CA LYS A 101 35.15 61.08 1.75
C LYS A 101 33.89 61.95 1.83
N LEU A 102 32.99 61.84 0.86
CA LEU A 102 31.70 62.53 0.89
C LEU A 102 30.88 62.10 2.12
N ALA A 103 30.73 60.80 2.37
CA ALA A 103 30.01 60.28 3.53
C ALA A 103 30.59 60.82 4.86
N ARG A 104 31.92 60.86 4.99
CA ARG A 104 32.60 61.46 6.15
C ARG A 104 32.33 62.96 6.28
N SER A 105 32.22 63.69 5.16
CA SER A 105 31.94 65.14 5.16
C SER A 105 30.50 65.49 5.51
N LEU A 106 29.55 64.58 5.24
CA LEU A 106 28.13 64.73 5.59
C LEU A 106 27.83 64.39 7.06
N ARG A 107 28.85 64.00 7.82
CA ARG A 107 28.78 63.87 9.27
C ARG A 107 28.61 65.25 9.89
N ASP A 108 27.37 65.68 10.07
CA ASP A 108 27.05 66.84 10.90
C ASP A 108 27.57 66.58 12.32
N GLY A 109 28.28 67.56 12.91
CA GLY A 109 28.91 67.47 14.24
C GLY A 109 27.95 67.27 15.42
N ALA A 110 26.70 66.88 15.18
CA ALA A 110 25.66 66.60 16.16
C ALA A 110 25.50 65.10 16.49
N THR A 111 25.98 64.17 15.64
CA THR A 111 25.96 62.73 15.95
C THR A 111 27.35 62.24 16.38
N PHE A 112 27.41 61.57 17.53
CA PHE A 112 28.64 60.97 18.09
C PHE A 112 29.09 59.70 17.33
N ASP A 113 28.76 59.59 16.05
CA ASP A 113 29.07 58.40 15.26
C ASP A 113 30.58 58.29 15.04
N THR A 114 31.15 57.10 15.24
CA THR A 114 32.57 56.87 14.93
C THR A 114 32.79 56.86 13.42
N GLN A 115 34.02 57.10 12.99
CA GLN A 115 34.39 57.02 11.56
C GLN A 115 34.00 55.65 10.96
N GLU A 116 34.21 54.57 11.70
CA GLU A 116 33.87 53.21 11.29
C GLU A 116 32.37 53.00 11.11
N GLN A 117 31.54 53.63 11.96
CA GLN A 117 30.07 53.56 11.83
C GLN A 117 29.59 54.27 10.57
N VAL A 118 30.13 55.47 10.29
CA VAL A 118 29.79 56.24 9.08
C VAL A 118 30.19 55.49 7.81
N GLU A 119 31.39 54.92 7.79
CA GLU A 119 31.87 54.13 6.65
C GLU A 119 31.04 52.86 6.45
N THR A 120 30.70 52.15 7.53
CA THR A 120 29.86 50.95 7.46
C THR A 120 28.48 51.27 6.89
N LEU A 121 27.84 52.36 7.33
CA LEU A 121 26.55 52.79 6.80
C LEU A 121 26.65 53.22 5.34
N ALA A 122 27.70 53.95 4.96
CA ALA A 122 27.94 54.33 3.57
C ALA A 122 28.11 53.10 2.66
N LEU A 123 28.87 52.09 3.09
CA LEU A 123 29.03 50.85 2.32
C LEU A 123 27.71 50.06 2.19
N GLN A 124 26.86 50.06 3.22
CA GLN A 124 25.52 49.48 3.14
C GLN A 124 24.63 50.22 2.14
N HIS A 125 24.69 51.56 2.11
CA HIS A 125 23.98 52.37 1.13
C HIS A 125 24.49 52.13 -0.29
N LEU A 126 25.81 52.04 -0.47
CA LEU A 126 26.42 51.72 -1.76
C LEU A 126 25.93 50.36 -2.29
N HIS A 127 25.83 49.36 -1.41
CA HIS A 127 25.28 48.05 -1.76
C HIS A 127 23.80 48.13 -2.20
N ARG A 128 22.97 48.91 -1.48
CA ARG A 128 21.57 49.17 -1.84
C ARG A 128 21.42 49.73 -3.25
N PHE A 129 22.31 50.62 -3.67
CA PHE A 129 22.31 51.22 -5.01
C PHE A 129 23.16 50.46 -6.05
N ASP A 130 23.34 49.15 -5.86
CA ASP A 130 24.06 48.26 -6.80
C ASP A 130 25.46 48.78 -7.15
N TYR A 131 26.16 49.34 -6.15
CA TYR A 131 27.50 49.89 -6.27
C TYR A 131 27.61 51.11 -7.21
N ASN A 132 26.51 51.82 -7.48
CA ASN A 132 26.58 53.12 -8.16
C ASN A 132 26.88 54.25 -7.16
N PRO A 133 28.08 54.87 -7.20
CA PRO A 133 28.48 55.87 -6.21
C PRO A 133 27.66 57.16 -6.31
N THR A 134 27.19 57.52 -7.52
CA THR A 134 26.36 58.72 -7.73
C THR A 134 24.97 58.54 -7.13
N ASP A 135 24.33 57.39 -7.37
CA ASP A 135 23.00 57.09 -6.82
C ASP A 135 23.04 57.02 -5.28
N ALA A 136 24.07 56.35 -4.75
CA ALA A 136 24.30 56.25 -3.32
C ALA A 136 24.61 57.61 -2.68
N ALA A 137 25.39 58.47 -3.36
CA ALA A 137 25.72 59.82 -2.90
C ALA A 137 24.48 60.73 -2.83
N CYS A 138 23.63 60.70 -3.86
CA CYS A 138 22.37 61.45 -3.88
C CYS A 138 21.44 61.02 -2.75
N SER A 139 21.35 59.71 -2.47
CA SER A 139 20.55 59.21 -1.34
C SER A 139 21.14 59.60 0.02
N LEU A 140 22.46 59.48 0.21
CA LEU A 140 23.12 59.93 1.45
C LEU A 140 22.90 61.42 1.69
N TYR A 141 23.11 62.24 0.66
CA TYR A 141 22.87 63.68 0.72
C TYR A 141 21.41 64.00 1.10
N ALA A 142 20.44 63.30 0.50
CA ALA A 142 19.01 63.45 0.82
C ALA A 142 18.69 63.19 2.30
N ARG A 143 19.41 62.26 2.94
CA ARG A 143 19.21 61.94 4.36
C ARG A 143 19.72 63.07 5.25
N HIS A 144 20.89 63.64 4.91
CA HIS A 144 21.52 64.71 5.67
C HIS A 144 21.00 66.13 5.35
N SER A 145 20.30 66.34 4.24
CA SER A 145 19.75 67.66 3.89
C SER A 145 18.60 68.07 4.81
N ILE A 146 18.79 69.04 5.70
CA ILE A 146 17.74 69.53 6.63
C ILE A 146 16.51 70.00 5.85
N GLU A 147 15.32 69.50 6.23
CA GLU A 147 14.06 70.02 5.69
C GLU A 147 13.79 71.40 6.30
N LEU A 148 13.83 72.45 5.48
CA LEU A 148 13.28 73.74 5.86
C LEU A 148 11.74 73.66 5.76
N PRO A 149 10.98 74.09 6.80
CA PRO A 149 9.53 74.06 6.76
C PRO A 149 8.99 74.77 5.52
N THR A 150 8.16 74.08 4.73
CA THR A 150 7.36 74.73 3.69
C THR A 150 6.36 75.66 4.39
N SER A 151 6.58 76.97 4.31
CA SER A 151 5.57 77.97 4.68
C SER A 151 4.33 77.72 3.83
N ALA A 152 3.25 77.31 4.48
CA ALA A 152 1.92 77.23 3.89
C ALA A 152 1.51 78.65 3.46
N GLY A 153 1.62 78.91 2.16
CA GLY A 153 1.26 80.16 1.53
C GLY A 153 0.94 79.88 0.07
N GLU A 154 -0.26 79.36 -0.17
CA GLU A 154 -0.84 79.27 -1.50
C GLU A 154 -1.06 80.68 -2.04
N HIS A 155 -0.15 81.16 -2.87
CA HIS A 155 -0.47 82.17 -3.87
C HIS A 155 -0.18 81.59 -5.24
N GLN A 156 -1.25 81.39 -6.02
CA GLN A 156 -1.22 81.03 -7.43
C GLN A 156 -0.68 82.21 -8.24
N THR A 157 0.63 82.35 -8.32
CA THR A 157 1.30 83.13 -9.36
C THR A 157 2.02 82.16 -10.30
N LYS A 158 2.06 82.50 -11.60
CA LYS A 158 2.69 81.68 -12.66
C LYS A 158 4.10 81.29 -12.21
N SER A 159 4.33 80.00 -11.95
CA SER A 159 5.62 79.52 -11.51
C SER A 159 6.65 79.75 -12.60
N THR A 160 7.78 80.36 -12.24
CA THR A 160 8.92 80.47 -13.16
C THR A 160 9.57 79.09 -13.33
N SER A 161 10.23 78.84 -14.46
CA SER A 161 10.92 77.56 -14.70
C SER A 161 11.93 77.20 -13.61
N ALA A 162 12.55 78.20 -12.98
CA ALA A 162 13.45 78.05 -11.84
C ALA A 162 12.73 77.58 -10.56
N GLU A 163 11.53 78.07 -10.29
CA GLU A 163 10.71 77.62 -9.16
C GLU A 163 10.19 76.20 -9.35
N GLU A 164 9.83 75.83 -10.58
CA GLU A 164 9.43 74.46 -10.93
C GLU A 164 10.59 73.48 -10.75
N THR A 165 11.78 73.86 -11.19
CA THR A 165 13.01 73.07 -10.99
C THR A 165 13.32 72.90 -9.51
N LYS A 166 13.21 73.96 -8.70
CA LYS A 166 13.40 73.88 -7.24
C LYS A 166 12.37 72.98 -6.56
N LYS A 167 11.09 73.08 -6.95
CA LYS A 167 10.01 72.21 -6.45
C LYS A 167 10.27 70.74 -6.81
N TRP A 168 10.75 70.48 -8.03
CA TRP A 168 11.10 69.14 -8.49
C TRP A 168 12.28 68.55 -7.70
N ILE A 169 13.36 69.32 -7.51
CA ILE A 169 14.54 68.89 -6.74
C ILE A 169 14.17 68.55 -5.29
N LEU A 170 13.33 69.37 -4.65
CA LEU A 170 12.84 69.09 -3.29
C LEU A 170 12.02 67.79 -3.25
N ALA A 171 11.17 67.56 -4.25
CA ALA A 171 10.40 66.33 -4.35
C ALA A 171 11.27 65.09 -4.62
N PHE A 172 12.33 65.23 -5.42
CA PHE A 172 13.34 64.20 -5.65
C PHE A 172 14.05 63.81 -4.34
N TYR A 173 14.60 64.78 -3.61
CA TYR A 173 15.31 64.48 -2.35
C TYR A 173 14.36 63.93 -1.27
N ARG A 174 13.09 64.36 -1.23
CA ARG A 174 12.07 63.71 -0.38
C ARG A 174 11.85 62.24 -0.73
N CYS A 175 11.87 61.88 -2.00
CA CYS A 175 11.77 60.48 -2.43
C CYS A 175 13.03 59.68 -2.07
N MET A 176 14.22 60.25 -2.31
CA MET A 176 15.52 59.61 -2.03
C MET A 176 15.85 59.46 -0.55
N ARG A 177 15.21 60.26 0.32
CA ARG A 177 15.31 60.15 1.78
C ARG A 177 14.57 58.94 2.34
N ARG A 178 13.56 58.43 1.64
CA ARG A 178 12.77 57.28 2.12
C ARG A 178 13.64 56.03 2.20
N THR A 179 13.64 55.41 3.37
CA THR A 179 14.27 54.10 3.55
C THR A 179 13.50 53.07 2.77
N ASN A 180 12.20 52.99 2.99
CA ASN A 180 11.36 52.01 2.32
C ASN A 180 10.64 52.60 1.11
N VAL A 181 10.61 51.85 0.00
CA VAL A 181 9.84 52.21 -1.19
C VAL A 181 8.56 51.37 -1.23
N ASP A 182 7.45 52.00 -0.88
CA ASP A 182 6.10 51.44 -0.98
C ASP A 182 5.44 51.76 -2.34
N ALA A 183 4.21 51.28 -2.54
CA ALA A 183 3.49 51.50 -3.79
C ALA A 183 3.26 52.99 -4.08
N GLN A 184 2.96 53.78 -3.06
CA GLN A 184 2.77 55.23 -3.17
C GLN A 184 4.09 55.94 -3.50
N GLY A 185 5.18 55.55 -2.86
CA GLY A 185 6.52 56.09 -3.13
C GLY A 185 7.01 55.78 -4.54
N LEU A 186 6.78 54.56 -5.04
CA LEU A 186 7.10 54.21 -6.42
C LEU A 186 6.30 55.06 -7.42
N GLU A 187 5.01 55.27 -7.15
CA GLU A 187 4.16 56.09 -8.02
C GLU A 187 4.60 57.56 -8.03
N GLN A 188 4.96 58.10 -6.86
CA GLN A 188 5.53 59.45 -6.77
C GLN A 188 6.85 59.56 -7.55
N MET A 189 7.73 58.56 -7.47
CA MET A 189 8.96 58.51 -8.25
C MET A 189 8.69 58.44 -9.76
N ARG A 190 7.66 57.70 -10.21
CA ARG A 190 7.25 57.63 -11.62
C ARG A 190 6.72 58.96 -12.13
N VAL A 191 5.79 59.59 -11.40
CA VAL A 191 5.24 60.91 -11.75
C VAL A 191 6.35 61.97 -11.82
N LEU A 192 7.32 61.93 -10.89
CA LEU A 192 8.48 62.83 -10.93
C LEU A 192 9.39 62.56 -12.14
N HIS A 193 9.58 61.30 -12.50
CA HIS A 193 10.37 60.90 -13.67
C HIS A 193 9.70 61.34 -14.98
N GLU A 194 8.38 61.16 -15.12
CA GLU A 194 7.61 61.62 -16.29
C GLU A 194 7.66 63.14 -16.45
N LYS A 195 7.53 63.89 -15.34
CA LYS A 195 7.69 65.35 -15.33
C LYS A 195 9.09 65.78 -15.77
N ALA A 196 10.13 65.04 -15.37
CA ALA A 196 11.49 65.31 -15.80
C ALA A 196 11.71 65.03 -17.29
N GLN A 197 11.04 64.00 -17.85
CA GLN A 197 11.10 63.71 -19.28
C GLN A 197 10.41 64.78 -20.13
N GLY A 198 9.29 65.34 -19.66
CA GLY A 198 8.59 66.44 -20.32
C GLY A 198 9.35 67.77 -20.31
N SER A 199 10.28 67.94 -19.37
CA SER A 199 11.06 69.17 -19.16
C SER A 199 12.58 68.89 -19.17
N ALA A 200 13.03 68.05 -20.11
CA ALA A 200 14.39 67.52 -20.14
C ALA A 200 15.50 68.58 -20.24
N GLU A 201 15.22 69.75 -20.82
CA GLU A 201 16.19 70.84 -20.95
C GLU A 201 16.38 71.69 -19.68
N THR A 202 15.43 71.65 -18.74
CA THR A 202 15.45 72.51 -17.54
C THR A 202 15.81 71.77 -16.25
N MET A 203 15.75 70.44 -16.25
CA MET A 203 15.96 69.63 -15.05
C MET A 203 17.43 69.17 -14.89
N PRO A 204 17.93 69.03 -13.64
CA PRO A 204 19.30 68.57 -13.39
C PRO A 204 19.56 67.16 -13.97
N PRO A 205 20.61 66.96 -14.78
CA PRO A 205 20.86 65.68 -15.45
C PRO A 205 21.26 64.54 -14.49
N THR A 206 21.88 64.88 -13.36
CA THR A 206 22.34 63.90 -12.37
C THR A 206 21.16 63.27 -11.63
N GLU A 207 20.33 64.10 -11.00
CA GLU A 207 19.16 63.67 -10.22
C GLU A 207 18.11 62.98 -11.11
N THR A 208 17.90 63.48 -12.34
CA THR A 208 17.00 62.82 -13.30
C THR A 208 17.53 61.45 -13.70
N GLY A 209 18.85 61.32 -13.92
CA GLY A 209 19.50 60.04 -14.20
C GLY A 209 19.40 59.03 -13.05
N VAL A 210 19.58 59.48 -11.81
CA VAL A 210 19.45 58.67 -10.58
C VAL A 210 18.01 58.15 -10.45
N LEU A 211 17.02 59.04 -10.58
CA LEU A 211 15.60 58.70 -10.50
C LEU A 211 15.21 57.70 -11.60
N ALA A 212 15.66 57.94 -12.84
CA ALA A 212 15.40 57.06 -13.97
C ALA A 212 15.95 55.64 -13.74
N ARG A 213 17.18 55.51 -13.21
CA ARG A 213 17.78 54.21 -12.88
C ARG A 213 17.01 53.48 -11.79
N LEU A 214 16.63 54.17 -10.71
CA LEU A 214 15.88 53.56 -9.61
C LEU A 214 14.49 53.09 -10.04
N VAL A 215 13.73 53.94 -10.74
CA VAL A 215 12.40 53.60 -11.29
C VAL A 215 12.52 52.42 -12.25
N ARG A 216 13.52 52.42 -13.15
CA ARG A 216 13.77 51.31 -14.08
C ARG A 216 14.12 50.01 -13.36
N ARG A 217 14.91 50.07 -12.29
CA ARG A 217 15.30 48.89 -11.52
C ARG A 217 14.09 48.26 -10.82
N ILE A 218 13.26 49.07 -10.17
CA ILE A 218 12.06 48.58 -9.45
C ILE A 218 11.00 48.07 -10.45
N THR A 219 10.79 48.75 -11.57
CA THR A 219 9.87 48.30 -12.63
C THR A 219 10.32 46.98 -13.25
N LYS A 220 11.60 46.86 -13.62
CA LYS A 220 12.17 45.60 -14.13
C LYS A 220 12.03 44.46 -13.11
N TRP A 221 12.25 44.73 -11.82
CA TRP A 221 12.02 43.74 -10.77
C TRP A 221 10.56 43.30 -10.72
N ARG A 222 9.60 44.23 -10.76
CA ARG A 222 8.16 43.93 -10.78
C ARG A 222 7.76 43.11 -12.01
N GLU A 223 8.31 43.40 -13.17
CA GLU A 223 8.12 42.60 -14.39
C GLU A 223 8.63 41.17 -14.20
N GLN A 224 9.83 41.00 -13.62
CA GLN A 224 10.39 39.69 -13.30
C GLN A 224 9.58 38.92 -12.25
N CYS A 225 8.97 39.62 -11.28
CA CYS A 225 8.01 38.99 -10.36
C CYS A 225 6.77 38.51 -11.10
N GLY A 226 6.25 39.31 -12.04
CA GLY A 226 5.09 38.97 -12.86
C GLY A 226 5.32 37.76 -13.77
N THR A 227 6.49 37.65 -14.41
CA THR A 227 6.86 36.46 -15.19
C THR A 227 7.01 35.25 -14.28
N ALA A 228 7.72 35.42 -13.16
CA ALA A 228 7.95 34.34 -12.21
C ALA A 228 6.64 33.78 -11.62
N GLN A 229 5.63 34.62 -11.40
CA GLN A 229 4.33 34.19 -10.86
C GLN A 229 3.55 33.26 -11.80
N ARG A 230 3.73 33.40 -13.12
CA ARG A 230 3.01 32.61 -14.12
C ARG A 230 3.71 31.28 -14.40
N GLU A 231 5.03 31.28 -14.38
CA GLU A 231 5.86 30.15 -14.78
C GLU A 231 6.17 29.19 -13.63
N LYS A 232 6.59 27.98 -14.01
CA LYS A 232 7.23 27.04 -13.09
C LYS A 232 8.70 27.42 -12.99
N VAL A 233 9.14 27.80 -11.80
CA VAL A 233 10.44 28.46 -11.60
C VAL A 233 11.27 27.69 -10.56
N GLU A 234 12.59 27.79 -10.64
CA GLU A 234 13.48 27.28 -9.60
C GLU A 234 13.41 28.12 -8.32
N ARG A 235 13.54 27.47 -7.17
CA ARG A 235 13.55 28.14 -5.85
C ARG A 235 14.64 29.23 -5.77
N ALA A 236 15.82 28.97 -6.33
CA ALA A 236 16.94 29.91 -6.32
C ALA A 236 16.60 31.25 -7.00
N ARG A 237 15.82 31.22 -8.08
CA ARG A 237 15.40 32.42 -8.81
C ARG A 237 14.43 33.27 -7.99
N LEU A 238 13.51 32.66 -7.25
CA LEU A 238 12.61 33.40 -6.36
C LEU A 238 13.36 34.04 -5.17
N LEU A 239 14.33 33.34 -4.60
CA LEU A 239 15.20 33.88 -3.54
C LEU A 239 16.03 35.06 -4.05
N GLN A 240 16.54 34.98 -5.28
CA GLN A 240 17.24 36.10 -5.91
C GLN A 240 16.34 37.34 -6.02
N LEU A 241 15.08 37.18 -6.44
CA LEU A 241 14.13 38.29 -6.51
C LEU A 241 13.80 38.86 -5.13
N LEU A 242 13.71 38.01 -4.11
CA LEU A 242 13.49 38.44 -2.73
C LEU A 242 14.69 39.25 -2.20
N HIS A 243 15.92 38.77 -2.41
CA HIS A 243 17.13 39.51 -2.05
C HIS A 243 17.22 40.85 -2.78
N GLN A 244 16.92 40.90 -4.09
CA GLN A 244 16.87 42.17 -4.83
C GLN A 244 15.86 43.15 -4.25
N ALA A 245 14.67 42.68 -3.86
CA ALA A 245 13.65 43.51 -3.23
C ALA A 245 14.11 44.07 -1.88
N GLU A 246 14.82 43.26 -1.10
CA GLU A 246 15.39 43.65 0.18
C GLU A 246 16.60 44.58 0.04
N ASP A 247 17.42 44.43 -1.00
CA ASP A 247 18.52 45.33 -1.35
C ASP A 247 18.00 46.70 -1.72
N MET A 248 16.87 46.77 -2.43
CA MET A 248 16.21 48.03 -2.77
C MET A 248 15.33 48.59 -1.63
N GLU A 249 15.15 47.86 -0.53
CA GLU A 249 14.24 48.18 0.59
C GLU A 249 12.79 48.41 0.13
N VAL A 250 12.31 47.55 -0.76
CA VAL A 250 10.98 47.63 -1.37
C VAL A 250 9.93 46.93 -0.50
N ILE A 251 8.80 47.60 -0.26
CA ILE A 251 7.62 47.09 0.43
C ILE A 251 6.47 47.08 -0.57
N LEU A 252 6.46 46.07 -1.42
CA LEU A 252 5.46 45.89 -2.47
C LEU A 252 4.80 44.51 -2.35
N PRO A 253 3.51 44.37 -2.74
CA PRO A 253 2.77 43.11 -2.59
C PRO A 253 3.43 41.95 -3.34
N GLU A 254 4.16 42.22 -4.43
CA GLU A 254 4.90 41.20 -5.18
C GLU A 254 5.98 40.51 -4.32
N LYS A 255 6.62 41.24 -3.41
CA LYS A 255 7.62 40.68 -2.47
C LYS A 255 6.96 39.70 -1.51
N GLU A 256 5.81 40.10 -0.94
CA GLU A 256 5.05 39.27 -0.02
C GLU A 256 4.50 38.02 -0.71
N ALA A 257 4.02 38.16 -1.96
CA ALA A 257 3.56 37.04 -2.77
C ALA A 257 4.67 36.01 -3.03
N ILE A 258 5.89 36.46 -3.34
CA ILE A 258 7.05 35.57 -3.50
C ILE A 258 7.39 34.88 -2.18
N ALA A 259 7.46 35.63 -1.08
CA ALA A 259 7.76 35.07 0.23
C ALA A 259 6.70 34.02 0.66
N TYR A 260 5.43 34.31 0.42
CA TYR A 260 4.32 33.39 0.68
C TYR A 260 4.45 32.12 -0.17
N ARG A 261 4.73 32.26 -1.47
CA ARG A 261 4.91 31.13 -2.39
C ARG A 261 6.02 30.17 -1.94
N ILE A 262 7.16 30.71 -1.49
CA ILE A 262 8.27 29.90 -0.96
C ILE A 262 7.85 29.19 0.32
N ARG A 263 7.22 29.90 1.27
CA ARG A 263 6.76 29.30 2.53
C ARG A 263 5.71 28.21 2.32
N ALA A 264 4.76 28.43 1.42
CA ALA A 264 3.72 27.46 1.09
C ALA A 264 4.35 26.18 0.52
N PHE A 265 5.32 26.32 -0.38
CA PHE A 265 6.08 25.19 -0.91
C PHE A 265 6.90 24.47 0.16
N ASP A 266 7.69 25.19 0.95
CA ASP A 266 8.53 24.57 2.00
C ASP A 266 7.65 23.82 3.02
N SER A 267 6.50 24.39 3.40
CA SER A 267 5.52 23.73 4.28
C SER A 267 4.93 22.47 3.64
N ALA A 268 4.48 22.54 2.39
CA ALA A 268 3.91 21.39 1.69
C ALA A 268 4.93 20.27 1.48
N LEU A 269 6.17 20.62 1.10
CA LEU A 269 7.25 19.67 0.88
C LEU A 269 7.63 18.97 2.18
N THR A 270 7.69 19.70 3.30
CA THR A 270 7.94 19.13 4.62
C THR A 270 6.84 18.15 5.00
N GLN A 271 5.57 18.52 4.82
CA GLN A 271 4.44 17.64 5.12
C GLN A 271 4.45 16.36 4.27
N LEU A 272 4.77 16.47 2.97
CA LEU A 272 4.90 15.32 2.08
C LEU A 272 6.05 14.39 2.50
N LYS A 273 7.24 14.93 2.79
CA LYS A 273 8.40 14.15 3.24
C LYS A 273 8.11 13.45 4.57
N GLU A 274 7.52 14.15 5.54
CA GLU A 274 7.13 13.54 6.82
C GLU A 274 6.08 12.44 6.64
N ALA A 275 5.10 12.63 5.74
CA ALA A 275 4.08 11.64 5.41
C ALA A 275 4.71 10.36 4.84
N LEU A 276 5.70 10.50 3.94
CA LEU A 276 6.45 9.38 3.37
C LEU A 276 7.42 8.71 4.38
N GLU A 277 8.08 9.48 5.24
CA GLU A 277 8.94 8.93 6.30
C GLU A 277 8.13 8.15 7.35
N ARG A 278 6.94 8.65 7.71
CA ARG A 278 6.02 7.97 8.63
C ARG A 278 5.56 6.62 8.08
N SER A 279 5.32 6.54 6.78
CA SER A 279 4.84 5.34 6.09
C SER A 279 5.94 4.35 5.72
N SER A 280 7.18 4.81 5.54
CA SER A 280 8.36 3.96 5.29
C SER A 280 8.79 3.13 6.51
N LYS A 281 8.56 3.63 7.73
CA LYS A 281 8.88 2.91 8.96
C LYS A 281 7.93 1.72 9.13
N ARG A 282 8.44 0.53 8.79
CA ARG A 282 7.80 -0.81 8.74
C ARG A 282 6.75 -1.16 9.83
N HIS A 283 6.66 -0.43 10.94
CA HIS A 283 5.85 -0.76 12.10
C HIS A 283 5.08 0.41 12.75
N GLN A 284 4.80 1.51 12.03
CA GLN A 284 3.84 2.49 12.53
C GLN A 284 2.47 2.34 11.86
N ASN A 285 1.43 2.14 12.67
CA ASN A 285 0.01 1.95 12.31
C ASN A 285 -0.64 3.21 11.69
N LYS A 286 0.12 4.04 10.97
CA LYS A 286 -0.36 5.30 10.41
C LYS A 286 0.30 5.56 9.06
N LYS A 287 0.19 4.58 8.16
CA LYS A 287 0.46 4.81 6.73
C LYS A 287 -0.52 5.86 6.20
N VAL A 288 -0.06 6.64 5.24
CA VAL A 288 -0.81 7.75 4.63
C VAL A 288 -1.78 7.16 3.61
N GLY A 289 -3.02 7.63 3.58
CA GLY A 289 -3.99 7.18 2.58
C GLY A 289 -3.61 7.67 1.19
N LEU A 290 -3.99 6.94 0.12
CA LEU A 290 -3.68 7.36 -1.26
C LEU A 290 -4.21 8.76 -1.57
N SER A 291 -5.45 9.07 -1.15
CA SER A 291 -6.06 10.39 -1.34
C SER A 291 -5.34 11.50 -0.58
N GLU A 292 -4.79 11.19 0.59
CA GLU A 292 -3.97 12.13 1.38
C GLU A 292 -2.62 12.36 0.69
N LEU A 293 -1.98 11.30 0.19
CA LEU A 293 -0.72 11.42 -0.55
C LEU A 293 -0.88 12.23 -1.83
N ASP A 294 -1.95 11.98 -2.58
CA ASP A 294 -2.32 12.77 -3.77
C ASP A 294 -2.54 14.24 -3.42
N ALA A 295 -3.31 14.53 -2.35
CA ALA A 295 -3.56 15.90 -1.93
C ALA A 295 -2.28 16.63 -1.48
N LEU A 296 -1.38 15.94 -0.77
CA LEU A 296 -0.09 16.48 -0.36
C LEU A 296 0.81 16.74 -1.57
N PHE A 297 0.84 15.85 -2.55
CA PHE A 297 1.61 16.04 -3.77
C PHE A 297 1.08 17.23 -4.59
N GLU A 298 -0.24 17.33 -4.77
CA GLU A 298 -0.87 18.48 -5.43
C GLU A 298 -0.60 19.80 -4.70
N ALA A 299 -0.57 19.79 -3.36
CA ALA A 299 -0.20 20.96 -2.56
C ALA A 299 1.26 21.39 -2.78
N VAL A 300 2.19 20.46 -3.00
CA VAL A 300 3.60 20.76 -3.37
C VAL A 300 3.70 21.32 -4.78
N MET A 301 2.84 20.86 -5.70
CA MET A 301 2.84 21.28 -7.09
C MET A 301 2.14 22.64 -7.31
N ALA A 302 1.17 23.00 -6.47
CA ALA A 302 0.40 24.24 -6.60
C ALA A 302 1.25 25.54 -6.63
N PRO A 303 2.33 25.68 -5.83
CA PRO A 303 3.27 26.79 -5.94
C PRO A 303 4.10 26.83 -7.24
N ARG A 304 4.03 25.82 -8.12
CA ARG A 304 4.79 25.78 -9.39
C ARG A 304 6.30 25.98 -9.19
N LEU A 305 6.89 25.27 -8.25
CA LEU A 305 8.34 25.29 -8.03
C LEU A 305 8.97 24.01 -8.56
N VAL A 306 10.16 24.14 -9.17
CA VAL A 306 10.97 22.99 -9.59
C VAL A 306 11.75 22.48 -8.38
N PHE A 307 11.71 21.16 -8.16
CA PHE A 307 12.52 20.49 -7.15
C PHE A 307 12.99 19.11 -7.65
N PRO A 308 14.17 18.63 -7.20
CA PRO A 308 14.79 17.43 -7.77
C PRO A 308 13.99 16.15 -7.58
N GLU A 309 13.28 15.99 -6.44
CA GLU A 309 12.57 14.76 -6.12
C GLU A 309 11.19 14.63 -6.79
N GLU A 310 10.77 15.59 -7.62
CA GLU A 310 9.43 15.62 -8.24
C GLU A 310 9.12 14.34 -9.02
N GLY A 311 10.08 13.87 -9.82
CA GLY A 311 9.93 12.64 -10.60
C GLY A 311 9.78 11.41 -9.72
N SER A 312 10.52 11.34 -8.62
CA SER A 312 10.44 10.23 -7.66
C SER A 312 9.09 10.20 -6.96
N PHE A 313 8.60 11.33 -6.45
CA PHE A 313 7.30 11.37 -5.77
C PHE A 313 6.15 11.09 -6.73
N ARG A 314 6.20 11.61 -7.96
CA ARG A 314 5.21 11.30 -9.00
C ARG A 314 5.16 9.81 -9.28
N ALA A 315 6.33 9.18 -9.50
CA ALA A 315 6.40 7.74 -9.75
C ALA A 315 5.80 6.92 -8.60
N THR A 316 6.05 7.30 -7.34
CA THR A 316 5.46 6.62 -6.17
C THR A 316 3.93 6.78 -6.12
N VAL A 317 3.42 7.96 -6.43
CA VAL A 317 1.96 8.23 -6.49
C VAL A 317 1.31 7.42 -7.60
N ASP A 318 1.91 7.41 -8.79
CA ASP A 318 1.40 6.68 -9.95
C ASP A 318 1.45 5.16 -9.70
N GLU A 319 2.55 4.63 -9.14
CA GLU A 319 2.65 3.23 -8.74
C GLU A 319 1.57 2.84 -7.72
N ALA A 320 1.29 3.71 -6.73
CA ALA A 320 0.24 3.46 -5.76
C ALA A 320 -1.17 3.47 -6.38
N LYS A 321 -1.43 4.34 -7.36
CA LYS A 321 -2.68 4.36 -8.13
C LYS A 321 -2.85 3.10 -8.98
N ASP A 322 -1.79 2.70 -9.68
CA ASP A 322 -1.79 1.49 -10.52
C ASP A 322 -2.00 0.23 -9.69
N LEU A 323 -1.36 0.15 -8.51
CA LEU A 323 -1.60 -0.93 -7.56
C LEU A 323 -3.05 -0.93 -7.07
N LYS A 324 -3.61 0.23 -6.70
CA LYS A 324 -5.02 0.32 -6.29
C LYS A 324 -5.95 -0.17 -7.40
N HIS A 325 -5.72 0.26 -8.64
CA HIS A 325 -6.52 -0.18 -9.78
C HIS A 325 -6.40 -1.69 -10.02
N THR A 326 -5.18 -2.23 -9.91
CA THR A 326 -4.93 -3.67 -10.04
C THR A 326 -5.65 -4.47 -8.95
N ILE A 327 -5.62 -3.97 -7.71
CA ILE A 327 -6.32 -4.53 -6.55
C ILE A 327 -7.83 -4.55 -6.80
N GLU A 328 -8.42 -3.41 -7.18
CA GLU A 328 -9.86 -3.29 -7.45
C GLU A 328 -10.29 -4.25 -8.56
N LYS A 329 -9.52 -4.32 -9.66
CA LYS A 329 -9.77 -5.26 -10.75
C LYS A 329 -9.78 -6.71 -10.27
N MET A 330 -8.74 -7.14 -9.55
CA MET A 330 -8.65 -8.51 -9.02
C MET A 330 -9.70 -8.83 -7.97
N LEU A 331 -10.19 -7.84 -7.23
CA LEU A 331 -11.30 -8.02 -6.30
C LEU A 331 -12.62 -8.24 -7.04
N THR A 332 -12.83 -7.57 -8.18
CA THR A 332 -14.03 -7.78 -9.02
C THR A 332 -14.04 -9.09 -9.81
N GLU A 333 -12.87 -9.65 -10.14
CA GLU A 333 -12.77 -10.93 -10.85
C GLU A 333 -13.36 -12.07 -10.00
N GLU A 334 -14.30 -12.86 -10.51
CA GLU A 334 -14.95 -13.94 -9.73
C GLU A 334 -13.95 -15.02 -9.30
N LYS A 335 -12.97 -15.30 -10.17
CA LYS A 335 -11.94 -16.31 -9.95
C LYS A 335 -10.58 -15.66 -9.74
N VAL A 336 -9.77 -16.27 -8.89
CA VAL A 336 -8.50 -15.67 -8.46
C VAL A 336 -7.31 -16.60 -8.60
N SER A 337 -6.18 -16.00 -8.96
CA SER A 337 -4.88 -16.66 -8.96
C SER A 337 -4.13 -16.35 -7.66
N LEU A 338 -3.93 -17.37 -6.81
CA LEU A 338 -3.21 -17.24 -5.53
C LEU A 338 -1.77 -16.71 -5.67
N PRO A 339 -0.96 -17.14 -6.67
CA PRO A 339 0.36 -16.55 -6.89
C PRO A 339 0.31 -15.05 -7.15
N VAL A 340 -0.59 -14.61 -8.04
CA VAL A 340 -0.73 -13.19 -8.39
C VAL A 340 -1.17 -12.36 -7.19
N MET A 341 -2.07 -12.88 -6.35
CA MET A 341 -2.46 -12.20 -5.10
C MET A 341 -1.28 -12.02 -4.14
N ARG A 342 -0.41 -13.03 -4.01
CA ARG A 342 0.78 -12.95 -3.15
C ARG A 342 1.78 -11.92 -3.68
N ASP A 343 1.97 -11.87 -4.99
CA ASP A 343 2.85 -10.89 -5.64
C ASP A 343 2.33 -9.47 -5.44
N VAL A 344 1.01 -9.25 -5.53
CA VAL A 344 0.39 -7.95 -5.26
C VAL A 344 0.54 -7.54 -3.79
N LEU A 345 0.32 -8.47 -2.85
CA LEU A 345 0.56 -8.22 -1.42
C LEU A 345 2.02 -7.84 -1.13
N ALA A 346 2.99 -8.52 -1.77
CA ALA A 346 4.40 -8.18 -1.65
C ALA A 346 4.72 -6.77 -2.19
N LYS A 347 4.09 -6.36 -3.30
CA LYS A 347 4.22 -4.99 -3.83
C LYS A 347 3.60 -3.94 -2.91
N ILE A 348 2.43 -4.23 -2.33
CA ILE A 348 1.76 -3.34 -1.35
C ILE A 348 2.65 -3.07 -0.13
N GLU A 349 3.43 -4.05 0.32
CA GLU A 349 4.37 -3.87 1.44
C GLU A 349 5.49 -2.88 1.13
N LEU A 350 5.89 -2.74 -0.14
CA LEU A 350 6.96 -1.84 -0.57
C LEU A 350 6.49 -0.39 -0.73
N VAL A 351 5.20 -0.17 -0.97
CA VAL A 351 4.65 1.17 -1.22
C VAL A 351 4.30 1.88 0.09
N PRO A 352 4.66 3.17 0.24
CA PRO A 352 4.39 3.98 1.44
C PRO A 352 2.93 4.44 1.57
N VAL A 353 1.96 3.62 1.14
CA VAL A 353 0.53 3.95 1.13
C VAL A 353 -0.24 2.93 1.97
N ASN A 354 -1.30 3.40 2.64
CA ASN A 354 -2.20 2.53 3.38
C ASN A 354 -3.18 1.84 2.41
N PHE A 355 -3.13 0.50 2.40
CA PHE A 355 -4.05 -0.38 1.68
C PHE A 355 -4.73 -1.38 2.64
N GLU A 356 -4.83 -1.08 3.95
CA GLU A 356 -5.33 -2.02 4.96
C GLU A 356 -6.70 -2.62 4.60
N GLN A 357 -7.65 -1.81 4.12
CA GLN A 357 -8.99 -2.28 3.75
C GLN A 357 -8.95 -3.23 2.56
N GLU A 358 -8.16 -2.89 1.56
CA GLU A 358 -7.97 -3.67 0.35
C GLU A 358 -7.21 -4.98 0.65
N VAL A 359 -6.19 -4.92 1.51
CA VAL A 359 -5.43 -6.08 1.99
C VAL A 359 -6.33 -7.04 2.76
N ASP A 360 -7.21 -6.54 3.64
CA ASP A 360 -8.17 -7.36 4.37
C ASP A 360 -9.12 -8.10 3.42
N GLN A 361 -9.59 -7.42 2.36
CA GLN A 361 -10.42 -8.03 1.33
C GLN A 361 -9.65 -9.09 0.53
N PHE A 362 -8.41 -8.80 0.14
CA PHE A 362 -7.51 -9.76 -0.52
C PHE A 362 -7.26 -10.98 0.36
N GLN A 363 -6.97 -10.80 1.65
CA GLN A 363 -6.72 -11.89 2.59
C GLN A 363 -7.95 -12.78 2.77
N LYS A 364 -9.16 -12.19 2.87
CA LYS A 364 -10.42 -12.97 2.93
C LYS A 364 -10.63 -13.81 1.67
N LYS A 365 -10.42 -13.22 0.50
CA LYS A 365 -10.58 -13.92 -0.80
C LYS A 365 -9.52 -15.02 -0.98
N MET A 366 -8.29 -14.75 -0.55
CA MET A 366 -7.20 -15.72 -0.53
C MET A 366 -7.48 -16.88 0.44
N LEU A 367 -7.98 -16.59 1.65
CA LEU A 367 -8.35 -17.60 2.64
C LEU A 367 -9.50 -18.48 2.13
N ASN A 368 -10.48 -17.89 1.44
CA ASN A 368 -11.56 -18.65 0.79
C ASN A 368 -10.99 -19.64 -0.23
N ALA A 369 -10.12 -19.18 -1.13
CA ALA A 369 -9.45 -20.04 -2.11
C ALA A 369 -8.55 -21.11 -1.47
N GLN A 370 -7.83 -20.80 -0.39
CA GLN A 370 -7.05 -21.80 0.36
C GLN A 370 -7.93 -22.84 1.05
N THR A 371 -9.05 -22.40 1.63
CA THR A 371 -10.03 -23.30 2.26
C THR A 371 -10.69 -24.20 1.22
N TRP A 372 -11.00 -23.66 0.04
CA TRP A 372 -11.46 -24.46 -1.09
C TRP A 372 -10.41 -25.48 -1.53
N LEU A 373 -9.13 -25.09 -1.71
CA LEU A 373 -8.05 -26.03 -2.03
C LEU A 373 -7.88 -27.13 -0.99
N ALA A 374 -8.02 -26.81 0.31
CA ALA A 374 -7.96 -27.81 1.37
C ALA A 374 -9.12 -28.80 1.29
N LYS A 375 -10.34 -28.33 0.98
CA LYS A 375 -11.50 -29.18 0.71
C LYS A 375 -11.26 -30.03 -0.54
N ALA A 376 -10.74 -29.43 -1.61
CA ALA A 376 -10.44 -30.11 -2.87
C ALA A 376 -9.45 -31.25 -2.65
N ARG A 377 -8.31 -30.99 -2.00
CA ARG A 377 -7.31 -32.02 -1.67
C ARG A 377 -7.87 -33.14 -0.79
N LYS A 378 -8.76 -32.82 0.14
CA LYS A 378 -9.43 -33.84 0.98
C LYS A 378 -10.40 -34.70 0.16
N CYS A 379 -10.98 -34.10 -0.87
CA CYS A 379 -11.84 -34.75 -1.86
C CYS A 379 -11.07 -35.29 -3.08
N MET A 380 -9.74 -35.42 -3.02
CA MET A 380 -8.96 -36.08 -4.07
C MET A 380 -8.25 -37.29 -3.48
N PRO A 381 -8.32 -38.48 -4.10
CA PRO A 381 -7.50 -39.61 -3.69
C PRO A 381 -6.03 -39.25 -3.84
N ASN A 382 -5.23 -39.43 -2.79
CA ASN A 382 -3.80 -39.19 -2.85
C ASN A 382 -3.16 -40.13 -3.90
N ARG A 383 -2.78 -39.59 -5.06
CA ARG A 383 -1.99 -40.33 -6.08
C ARG A 383 -0.68 -40.90 -5.53
N ARG A 384 -0.18 -40.37 -4.40
CA ARG A 384 0.98 -40.91 -3.67
C ARG A 384 0.58 -41.85 -2.52
N ALA A 385 -0.21 -42.88 -2.80
CA ALA A 385 -0.13 -44.10 -1.99
C ALA A 385 1.18 -44.82 -2.35
N THR A 386 2.31 -44.31 -1.86
CA THR A 386 3.63 -44.95 -2.01
C THR A 386 3.58 -46.33 -1.36
N ARG A 387 3.33 -47.38 -2.16
CA ARG A 387 3.75 -48.80 -2.08
C ARG A 387 3.82 -49.54 -0.73
N ARG A 388 3.45 -48.94 0.40
CA ARG A 388 3.60 -49.47 1.77
C ARG A 388 2.34 -49.37 2.64
N ALA A 389 1.30 -48.66 2.20
CA ALA A 389 0.02 -48.67 2.90
C ALA A 389 -0.85 -49.78 2.31
N GLY A 390 -0.82 -50.95 2.95
CA GLY A 390 -1.65 -52.08 2.59
C GLY A 390 -3.14 -51.78 2.80
N GLY A 391 -3.95 -52.15 1.81
CA GLY A 391 -5.26 -52.77 2.03
C GLY A 391 -6.42 -51.90 2.50
N ALA A 392 -6.39 -50.57 2.34
CA ALA A 392 -7.59 -49.77 2.52
C ALA A 392 -8.18 -49.43 1.14
N ASP A 393 -9.37 -49.97 0.83
CA ASP A 393 -10.13 -49.56 -0.35
C ASP A 393 -10.19 -48.03 -0.40
N PRO A 394 -9.83 -47.40 -1.54
CA PRO A 394 -9.91 -45.96 -1.67
C PRO A 394 -11.36 -45.55 -1.46
N LYS A 395 -11.61 -44.72 -0.44
CA LYS A 395 -12.95 -44.22 -0.13
C LYS A 395 -13.51 -43.52 -1.36
N LYS A 396 -14.42 -44.18 -2.08
CA LYS A 396 -15.09 -43.63 -3.26
C LYS A 396 -15.86 -42.37 -2.86
N MET A 397 -15.82 -41.37 -3.72
CA MET A 397 -16.38 -40.04 -3.46
C MET A 397 -17.73 -39.86 -4.15
N ASP A 398 -18.59 -38.99 -3.61
CA ASP A 398 -19.88 -38.71 -4.25
C ASP A 398 -19.68 -37.76 -5.45
N LEU A 399 -20.07 -38.21 -6.65
CA LEU A 399 -19.94 -37.47 -7.90
C LEU A 399 -20.64 -36.11 -7.84
N LYS A 400 -21.81 -36.03 -7.18
CA LYS A 400 -22.56 -34.77 -7.03
C LYS A 400 -21.82 -33.77 -6.16
N ALA A 401 -21.16 -34.26 -5.11
CA ALA A 401 -20.38 -33.42 -4.22
C ALA A 401 -19.12 -32.86 -4.91
N ILE A 402 -18.48 -33.64 -5.80
CA ILE A 402 -17.34 -33.17 -6.60
C ILE A 402 -17.80 -32.12 -7.61
N ARG A 403 -18.91 -32.34 -8.33
CA ARG A 403 -19.47 -31.34 -9.27
C ARG A 403 -19.75 -30.00 -8.61
N ALA A 404 -20.47 -30.01 -7.48
CA ALA A 404 -20.76 -28.79 -6.72
C ALA A 404 -19.47 -28.09 -6.27
N LEU A 405 -18.46 -28.84 -5.87
CA LEU A 405 -17.17 -28.27 -5.45
C LEU A 405 -16.39 -27.63 -6.61
N VAL A 406 -16.46 -28.19 -7.82
CA VAL A 406 -15.85 -27.63 -9.03
C VAL A 406 -16.60 -26.37 -9.49
N GLU A 407 -17.93 -26.36 -9.42
CA GLU A 407 -18.75 -25.18 -9.75
C GLU A 407 -18.49 -24.01 -8.80
N ASP A 408 -18.33 -24.27 -7.50
CA ASP A 408 -18.04 -23.27 -6.47
C ASP A 408 -16.54 -22.86 -6.41
N ALA A 409 -15.72 -23.23 -7.40
CA ALA A 409 -14.28 -23.02 -7.36
C ALA A 409 -13.91 -21.52 -7.46
N PRO A 410 -13.29 -20.93 -6.42
CA PRO A 410 -12.88 -19.52 -6.44
C PRO A 410 -11.56 -19.30 -7.21
N CYS A 411 -10.97 -20.34 -7.82
CA CYS A 411 -9.70 -20.29 -8.52
C CYS A 411 -9.73 -21.12 -9.81
N GLU A 412 -9.28 -20.50 -10.92
CA GLU A 412 -9.46 -21.05 -12.26
C GLU A 412 -8.30 -21.94 -12.73
N ASN A 413 -7.09 -21.74 -12.20
CA ASN A 413 -5.87 -22.38 -12.70
C ASN A 413 -5.19 -23.24 -11.61
N SER A 414 -5.96 -23.88 -10.74
CA SER A 414 -5.40 -24.81 -9.76
C SER A 414 -5.26 -26.21 -10.36
N THR A 415 -4.15 -26.89 -10.06
CA THR A 415 -3.94 -28.30 -10.43
C THR A 415 -5.08 -29.18 -9.94
N GLU A 416 -5.59 -28.91 -8.74
CA GLU A 416 -6.67 -29.63 -8.11
C GLU A 416 -8.01 -29.45 -8.87
N MET A 417 -8.29 -28.27 -9.44
CA MET A 417 -9.49 -28.09 -10.27
C MET A 417 -9.40 -28.91 -11.57
N PHE A 418 -8.25 -28.88 -12.25
CA PHE A 418 -8.04 -29.70 -13.44
C PHE A 418 -8.17 -31.19 -13.16
N GLU A 419 -7.59 -31.67 -12.06
CA GLU A 419 -7.70 -33.09 -11.68
C GLU A 419 -9.14 -33.48 -11.30
N MET A 420 -9.91 -32.59 -10.68
CA MET A 420 -11.33 -32.83 -10.41
C MET A 420 -12.18 -32.87 -11.68
N GLN A 421 -11.90 -31.98 -12.63
CA GLN A 421 -12.59 -31.97 -13.92
C GLN A 421 -12.29 -33.23 -14.71
N ASP A 422 -11.02 -33.64 -14.78
CA ASP A 422 -10.59 -34.88 -15.45
C ASP A 422 -11.25 -36.13 -14.83
N LEU A 423 -11.40 -36.17 -13.50
CA LEU A 423 -12.15 -37.23 -12.82
C LEU A 423 -13.64 -37.22 -13.17
N LEU A 424 -14.27 -36.05 -13.26
CA LEU A 424 -15.67 -35.93 -13.67
C LEU A 424 -15.87 -36.37 -15.11
N ASP A 425 -14.98 -35.98 -16.01
CA ASP A 425 -15.03 -36.35 -17.43
C ASP A 425 -14.86 -37.88 -17.59
N CYS A 426 -13.87 -38.48 -16.91
CA CYS A 426 -13.69 -39.94 -16.88
C CYS A 426 -14.93 -40.68 -16.35
N ALA A 427 -15.55 -40.16 -15.29
CA ALA A 427 -16.74 -40.76 -14.69
C ALA A 427 -17.96 -40.65 -15.61
N ASP A 428 -18.13 -39.51 -16.28
CA ASP A 428 -19.23 -39.27 -17.22
C ASP A 428 -19.10 -40.14 -18.47
N GLU A 429 -17.90 -40.27 -19.02
CA GLU A 429 -17.61 -41.19 -20.13
C GLU A 429 -17.91 -42.64 -19.77
N TRP A 430 -17.48 -43.10 -18.59
CA TRP A 430 -17.79 -44.46 -18.13
C TRP A 430 -19.29 -44.65 -17.90
N ALA A 431 -19.97 -43.68 -17.28
CA ALA A 431 -21.41 -43.74 -17.04
C ALA A 431 -22.19 -43.81 -18.37
N ALA A 432 -21.73 -43.11 -19.41
CA ALA A 432 -22.29 -43.20 -20.75
C ALA A 432 -22.10 -44.61 -21.36
N LYS A 433 -20.90 -45.19 -21.26
CA LYS A 433 -20.62 -46.58 -21.72
C LYS A 433 -21.51 -47.60 -21.01
N VAL A 434 -21.73 -47.45 -19.71
CA VAL A 434 -22.60 -48.34 -18.93
C VAL A 434 -24.06 -48.19 -19.34
N LYS A 435 -24.55 -46.96 -19.55
CA LYS A 435 -25.92 -46.72 -20.04
C LYS A 435 -26.13 -47.38 -21.39
N GLU A 436 -25.20 -47.20 -22.33
CA GLU A 436 -25.24 -47.84 -23.65
C GLU A 436 -25.23 -49.38 -23.55
N ALA A 437 -24.35 -49.95 -22.71
CA ALA A 437 -24.26 -51.40 -22.50
C ALA A 437 -25.54 -51.99 -21.85
N ILE A 438 -26.15 -51.26 -20.91
CA ILE A 438 -27.42 -51.65 -20.29
C ILE A 438 -28.55 -51.54 -21.33
N GLU A 439 -28.60 -50.49 -22.15
CA GLU A 439 -29.61 -50.31 -23.19
C GLU A 439 -29.52 -51.32 -24.32
N GLY A 440 -28.30 -51.74 -24.70
CA GLY A 440 -28.05 -52.80 -25.69
C GLY A 440 -28.59 -54.18 -25.30
N GLY A 441 -28.97 -54.39 -24.03
CA GLY A 441 -29.74 -55.56 -23.62
C GLY A 441 -29.02 -56.89 -23.88
N ALA A 442 -29.73 -57.85 -24.49
CA ALA A 442 -29.24 -59.22 -24.69
C ALA A 442 -28.08 -59.33 -25.68
N ASP A 443 -27.83 -58.30 -26.49
CA ASP A 443 -26.78 -58.31 -27.52
C ASP A 443 -25.37 -58.07 -26.94
N VAL A 444 -25.29 -57.58 -25.70
CA VAL A 444 -24.02 -57.36 -25.00
C VAL A 444 -23.62 -58.61 -24.22
N GLN A 445 -22.39 -59.10 -24.39
CA GLN A 445 -21.90 -60.29 -23.69
C GLN A 445 -21.71 -60.04 -22.19
N LEU A 446 -21.91 -61.07 -21.36
CA LEU A 446 -21.74 -60.99 -19.90
C LEU A 446 -20.31 -60.61 -19.51
N GLU A 447 -19.32 -61.09 -20.25
CA GLU A 447 -17.89 -60.79 -20.06
C GLU A 447 -17.63 -59.29 -20.21
N ARG A 448 -18.20 -58.66 -21.24
CA ARG A 448 -18.06 -57.21 -21.45
C ARG A 448 -18.66 -56.38 -20.32
N LEU A 449 -19.76 -56.83 -19.69
CA LEU A 449 -20.33 -56.16 -18.52
C LEU A 449 -19.43 -56.31 -17.29
N LYS A 450 -18.76 -57.46 -17.13
CA LYS A 450 -17.78 -57.67 -16.06
C LYS A 450 -16.54 -56.79 -16.26
N ASP A 451 -16.06 -56.66 -17.49
CA ASP A 451 -14.96 -55.75 -17.82
C ASP A 451 -15.31 -54.30 -17.44
N LEU A 452 -16.52 -53.82 -17.78
CA LEU A 452 -16.98 -52.49 -17.41
C LEU A 452 -17.13 -52.31 -15.89
N LEU A 453 -17.47 -53.37 -15.16
CA LEU A 453 -17.51 -53.35 -13.70
C LEU A 453 -16.10 -53.32 -13.09
N ASP A 454 -15.13 -53.97 -13.72
CA ASP A 454 -13.73 -53.90 -13.33
C ASP A 454 -13.14 -52.51 -13.60
N GLU A 455 -13.43 -51.90 -14.76
CA GLU A 455 -13.11 -50.47 -15.04
C GLU A 455 -13.70 -49.54 -13.96
N ALA A 456 -14.88 -49.85 -13.43
CA ALA A 456 -15.53 -49.08 -12.36
C ALA A 456 -14.80 -49.12 -11.01
N LYS A 457 -14.01 -50.17 -10.75
CA LYS A 457 -13.22 -50.29 -9.51
C LYS A 457 -12.06 -49.31 -9.48
N ASP A 458 -11.52 -48.99 -10.65
CA ASP A 458 -10.41 -48.05 -10.81
C ASP A 458 -10.87 -46.57 -10.78
N ILE A 459 -12.17 -46.31 -10.98
CA ILE A 459 -12.75 -44.97 -10.86
C ILE A 459 -13.08 -44.68 -9.39
N PRO A 460 -12.45 -43.66 -8.76
CA PRO A 460 -12.57 -43.39 -7.32
C PRO A 460 -13.86 -42.64 -6.95
N VAL A 461 -14.95 -42.85 -7.69
CA VAL A 461 -16.21 -42.13 -7.56
C VAL A 461 -17.36 -43.12 -7.45
N VAL A 462 -18.29 -42.87 -6.53
CA VAL A 462 -19.54 -43.62 -6.37
C VAL A 462 -20.50 -43.15 -7.44
N MET A 463 -20.93 -44.09 -8.28
CA MET A 463 -21.88 -43.86 -9.37
C MET A 463 -23.06 -44.81 -9.21
N ASP A 464 -24.27 -44.32 -9.42
CA ASP A 464 -25.47 -45.16 -9.35
C ASP A 464 -25.51 -46.17 -10.52
N GLU A 465 -24.90 -45.80 -11.65
CA GLU A 465 -24.65 -46.67 -12.80
C GLU A 465 -23.88 -47.95 -12.43
N GLN A 466 -22.97 -47.92 -11.44
CA GLN A 466 -22.27 -49.12 -10.96
C GLN A 466 -23.24 -50.10 -10.29
N LYS A 467 -24.15 -49.60 -9.45
CA LYS A 467 -25.17 -50.43 -8.79
C LYS A 467 -26.12 -51.04 -9.82
N TYR A 468 -26.49 -50.27 -10.85
CA TYR A 468 -27.34 -50.77 -11.93
C TYR A 468 -26.63 -51.84 -12.77
N LEU A 469 -25.33 -51.67 -13.04
CA LEU A 469 -24.52 -52.67 -13.74
C LEU A 469 -24.37 -53.97 -12.94
N GLU A 470 -24.09 -53.89 -11.64
CA GLU A 470 -24.03 -55.05 -10.74
C GLU A 470 -25.36 -55.82 -10.71
N ALA A 471 -26.49 -55.10 -10.66
CA ALA A 471 -27.81 -55.72 -10.70
C ALA A 471 -28.10 -56.40 -12.05
N GLU A 472 -27.65 -55.82 -13.17
CA GLU A 472 -27.80 -56.41 -14.51
C GLU A 472 -26.92 -57.67 -14.68
N ILE A 473 -25.69 -57.67 -14.17
CA ILE A 473 -24.82 -58.86 -14.16
C ILE A 473 -25.45 -59.96 -13.31
N ALA A 474 -25.89 -59.63 -12.09
CA ALA A 474 -26.55 -60.58 -11.19
C ALA A 474 -27.84 -61.14 -11.81
N ALA A 475 -28.62 -60.33 -12.53
CA ALA A 475 -29.81 -60.77 -13.24
C ALA A 475 -29.50 -61.82 -14.32
N ARG A 476 -28.42 -61.64 -15.08
CA ARG A 476 -27.99 -62.57 -16.13
C ARG A 476 -27.43 -63.87 -15.56
N GLU A 477 -26.59 -63.77 -14.54
CA GLU A 477 -26.04 -64.93 -13.82
C GLU A 477 -27.14 -65.72 -13.09
N TRP A 478 -28.16 -65.02 -12.58
CA TRP A 478 -29.33 -65.66 -12.01
C TRP A 478 -30.09 -66.45 -13.07
N CYS A 479 -30.31 -65.90 -14.27
CA CYS A 479 -31.01 -66.61 -15.34
C CYS A 479 -30.30 -67.92 -15.74
N THR A 480 -28.96 -67.89 -15.86
CA THR A 480 -28.18 -69.09 -16.19
C THR A 480 -28.20 -70.12 -15.05
N THR A 481 -28.02 -69.67 -13.81
CA THR A 481 -28.06 -70.53 -12.62
C THR A 481 -29.44 -71.15 -12.41
N ALA A 482 -30.50 -70.37 -12.58
CA ALA A 482 -31.89 -70.79 -12.46
C ALA A 482 -32.25 -71.84 -13.53
N ALA A 483 -31.80 -71.65 -14.78
CA ALA A 483 -32.02 -72.62 -15.86
C ALA A 483 -31.31 -73.96 -15.56
N LEU A 484 -30.06 -73.92 -15.08
CA LEU A 484 -29.32 -75.11 -14.69
C LEU A 484 -29.99 -75.83 -13.51
N LYS A 485 -30.41 -75.10 -12.47
CA LYS A 485 -31.09 -75.69 -11.31
C LYS A 485 -32.44 -76.30 -11.69
N LEU A 486 -33.21 -75.63 -12.54
CA LEU A 486 -34.47 -76.15 -13.10
C LEU A 486 -34.25 -77.44 -13.90
N ALA A 487 -33.23 -77.48 -14.77
CA ALA A 487 -32.88 -78.67 -15.54
C ALA A 487 -32.45 -79.84 -14.65
N SER A 488 -31.72 -79.56 -13.56
CA SER A 488 -31.28 -80.58 -12.59
C SER A 488 -32.36 -81.03 -11.60
N ARG A 489 -33.59 -80.48 -11.67
CA ARG A 489 -34.75 -80.84 -10.83
C ARG A 489 -34.43 -80.85 -9.32
N LYS A 490 -33.81 -79.79 -8.83
CA LYS A 490 -33.46 -79.65 -7.40
C LYS A 490 -34.71 -79.55 -6.50
N SER A 491 -34.49 -79.60 -5.19
CA SER A 491 -35.57 -79.55 -4.19
C SER A 491 -36.40 -78.27 -4.31
N ILE A 492 -37.66 -78.34 -3.85
CA ILE A 492 -38.60 -77.20 -3.87
C ILE A 492 -38.06 -76.03 -3.04
N GLU A 493 -37.41 -76.32 -1.90
CA GLU A 493 -36.79 -75.30 -1.02
C GLU A 493 -35.71 -74.48 -1.74
N GLU A 494 -34.83 -75.15 -2.50
CA GLU A 494 -33.79 -74.45 -3.28
C GLU A 494 -34.37 -73.59 -4.41
N MET A 495 -35.54 -73.96 -4.94
CA MET A 495 -36.25 -73.20 -5.97
C MET A 495 -36.94 -71.95 -5.37
N GLU A 496 -37.44 -72.04 -4.14
CA GLU A 496 -37.98 -70.91 -3.38
C GLU A 496 -36.91 -69.87 -3.02
N GLU A 497 -35.72 -70.32 -2.64
CA GLU A 497 -34.56 -69.45 -2.43
C GLU A 497 -34.15 -68.72 -3.72
N LEU A 498 -34.17 -69.40 -4.87
CA LEU A 498 -33.89 -68.78 -6.16
C LEU A 498 -34.92 -67.69 -6.51
N LEU A 499 -36.21 -67.93 -6.27
CA LEU A 499 -37.26 -66.93 -6.48
C LEU A 499 -37.12 -65.74 -5.52
N SER A 500 -36.65 -65.97 -4.29
CA SER A 500 -36.38 -64.89 -3.33
C SER A 500 -35.22 -64.01 -3.80
N LYS A 501 -34.12 -64.62 -4.27
CA LYS A 501 -32.99 -63.91 -4.89
C LYS A 501 -33.41 -63.11 -6.13
N ALA A 502 -34.35 -63.63 -6.93
CA ALA A 502 -34.89 -62.89 -8.08
C ALA A 502 -35.61 -61.60 -7.65
N LYS A 503 -36.36 -61.62 -6.54
CA LYS A 503 -37.01 -60.41 -6.00
C LYS A 503 -35.97 -59.38 -5.54
N GLU A 504 -34.95 -59.82 -4.81
CA GLU A 504 -33.84 -58.95 -4.35
C GLU A 504 -33.05 -58.31 -5.49
N ILE A 505 -32.85 -59.03 -6.60
CA ILE A 505 -32.21 -58.49 -7.80
C ILE A 505 -33.14 -57.47 -8.46
N ARG A 506 -34.45 -57.77 -8.57
CA ARG A 506 -35.44 -56.88 -9.20
C ARG A 506 -35.53 -55.52 -8.52
N GLU A 507 -35.40 -55.45 -7.20
CA GLU A 507 -35.39 -54.19 -6.46
C GLU A 507 -34.17 -53.30 -6.76
N ARG A 508 -33.05 -53.91 -7.18
CA ARG A 508 -31.78 -53.23 -7.48
C ARG A 508 -31.56 -52.92 -8.96
N ILE A 509 -32.34 -53.54 -9.85
CA ILE A 509 -32.31 -53.22 -11.29
C ILE A 509 -32.78 -51.78 -11.52
N HIS A 510 -32.28 -51.15 -12.60
CA HIS A 510 -32.68 -49.81 -13.00
C HIS A 510 -34.22 -49.64 -13.05
N PRO A 511 -34.81 -48.58 -12.47
CA PRO A 511 -36.27 -48.43 -12.28
C PRO A 511 -37.11 -48.69 -13.54
N LYS A 512 -36.66 -48.21 -14.71
CA LYS A 512 -37.35 -48.40 -16.00
C LYS A 512 -37.47 -49.87 -16.42
N LYS A 513 -36.58 -50.75 -15.93
CA LYS A 513 -36.52 -52.18 -16.28
C LYS A 513 -37.12 -53.10 -15.22
N GLN A 514 -37.33 -52.63 -13.99
CA GLN A 514 -37.83 -53.47 -12.89
C GLN A 514 -39.15 -54.19 -13.21
N SER A 515 -40.09 -53.50 -13.86
CA SER A 515 -41.39 -54.07 -14.28
C SER A 515 -41.29 -54.98 -15.50
N ARG A 516 -40.27 -54.77 -16.35
CA ARG A 516 -40.03 -55.51 -17.59
C ARG A 516 -39.21 -56.77 -17.38
N TRP A 517 -38.38 -56.82 -16.34
CA TRP A 517 -37.53 -57.98 -16.05
C TRP A 517 -38.35 -59.09 -15.36
N LYS A 518 -38.89 -59.97 -16.20
CA LYS A 518 -39.58 -61.22 -15.84
C LYS A 518 -39.07 -62.35 -16.73
N PRO A 519 -37.91 -62.94 -16.40
CA PRO A 519 -37.31 -64.00 -17.21
C PRO A 519 -38.26 -65.18 -17.40
N GLN A 520 -38.26 -65.81 -18.58
CA GLN A 520 -39.10 -66.98 -18.84
C GLN A 520 -38.80 -68.13 -17.86
N VAL A 521 -37.54 -68.32 -17.51
CA VAL A 521 -37.08 -69.31 -16.52
C VAL A 521 -37.76 -69.11 -15.15
N GLU A 522 -38.06 -67.87 -14.74
CA GLU A 522 -38.81 -67.61 -13.50
C GLU A 522 -40.25 -68.14 -13.59
N ARG A 523 -40.90 -68.00 -14.75
CA ARG A 523 -42.24 -68.55 -14.99
C ARG A 523 -42.20 -70.07 -15.01
N ASP A 524 -41.18 -70.65 -15.62
CA ASP A 524 -41.02 -72.10 -15.74
C ASP A 524 -40.74 -72.74 -14.36
N ILE A 525 -39.96 -72.08 -13.50
CA ILE A 525 -39.76 -72.47 -12.10
C ILE A 525 -41.08 -72.40 -11.33
N ASN A 526 -41.83 -71.30 -11.42
CA ASN A 526 -43.12 -71.17 -10.74
C ASN A 526 -44.11 -72.25 -11.21
N ALA A 527 -44.21 -72.49 -12.52
CA ALA A 527 -45.07 -73.53 -13.09
C ALA A 527 -44.66 -74.94 -12.61
N SER A 528 -43.36 -75.22 -12.57
CA SER A 528 -42.83 -76.50 -12.08
C SER A 528 -43.10 -76.68 -10.58
N MET A 529 -42.97 -75.61 -9.80
CA MET A 529 -43.30 -75.62 -8.37
C MET A 529 -44.80 -75.82 -8.13
N ASP A 530 -45.67 -75.14 -8.87
CA ASP A 530 -47.12 -75.31 -8.77
C ASP A 530 -47.52 -76.74 -9.12
N GLN A 531 -46.90 -77.32 -10.16
CA GLN A 531 -47.12 -78.71 -10.54
C GLN A 531 -46.64 -79.68 -9.46
N ALA A 532 -45.44 -79.46 -8.89
CA ALA A 532 -44.92 -80.27 -7.80
C ALA A 532 -45.79 -80.18 -6.54
N ARG A 533 -46.27 -78.98 -6.19
CA ARG A 533 -47.20 -78.76 -5.07
C ARG A 533 -48.54 -79.44 -5.30
N LYS A 534 -49.08 -79.41 -6.52
CA LYS A 534 -50.30 -80.16 -6.89
C LYS A 534 -50.09 -81.66 -6.70
N TRP A 535 -49.00 -82.23 -7.21
CA TRP A 535 -48.69 -83.65 -7.02
C TRP A 535 -48.51 -84.03 -5.55
N VAL A 536 -47.84 -83.19 -4.75
CA VAL A 536 -47.71 -83.41 -3.30
C VAL A 536 -49.08 -83.42 -2.62
N ASN A 537 -49.98 -82.50 -2.98
CA ASN A 537 -51.33 -82.45 -2.44
C ASN A 537 -52.19 -83.64 -2.90
N GLU A 538 -52.13 -84.02 -4.19
CA GLU A 538 -52.82 -85.20 -4.72
C GLU A 538 -52.35 -86.49 -4.04
N LEU A 539 -51.03 -86.66 -3.85
CA LEU A 539 -50.46 -87.78 -3.10
C LEU A 539 -50.97 -87.80 -1.65
N ARG A 540 -51.01 -86.64 -0.99
CA ARG A 540 -51.53 -86.51 0.37
C ARG A 540 -53.02 -86.88 0.43
N ASP A 541 -53.81 -86.45 -0.55
CA ASP A 541 -55.25 -86.69 -0.61
C ASP A 541 -55.56 -88.18 -0.93
N HIS A 542 -54.75 -88.84 -1.75
CA HIS A 542 -54.90 -90.27 -2.08
C HIS A 542 -54.40 -91.23 -1.00
N LEU A 543 -53.33 -90.89 -0.28
CA LEU A 543 -52.77 -91.73 0.79
C LEU A 543 -53.47 -91.52 2.14
N GLY A 544 -54.15 -90.38 2.31
CA GLY A 544 -54.67 -89.92 3.58
C GLY A 544 -53.58 -89.29 4.46
N PHE A 545 -53.97 -88.27 5.23
CA PHE A 545 -53.04 -87.42 6.00
C PHE A 545 -52.05 -88.20 6.86
N THR A 546 -52.51 -89.23 7.57
CA THR A 546 -51.69 -90.01 8.51
C THR A 546 -50.69 -90.96 7.84
N ALA A 547 -50.97 -91.46 6.64
CA ALA A 547 -50.05 -92.32 5.89
C ALA A 547 -49.02 -91.49 5.11
N PHE A 548 -49.44 -90.34 4.60
CA PHE A 548 -48.55 -89.38 3.93
C PHE A 548 -47.48 -88.84 4.89
N ASP A 549 -47.84 -88.43 6.10
CA ASP A 549 -46.87 -87.93 7.09
C ASP A 549 -45.87 -89.00 7.53
N LYS A 550 -46.31 -90.26 7.68
CA LYS A 550 -45.40 -91.39 7.97
C LYS A 550 -44.42 -91.66 6.84
N MET A 551 -44.86 -91.55 5.58
CA MET A 551 -44.01 -91.70 4.41
C MET A 551 -42.99 -90.57 4.31
N ASN A 552 -43.44 -89.33 4.54
CA ASN A 552 -42.59 -88.14 4.46
C ASN A 552 -41.55 -88.12 5.58
N HIS A 553 -41.90 -88.57 6.80
CA HIS A 553 -40.94 -88.78 7.89
C HIS A 553 -39.88 -89.85 7.54
N ARG A 554 -40.30 -91.00 6.98
CA ARG A 554 -39.35 -92.07 6.57
C ARG A 554 -38.42 -91.64 5.44
N LEU A 555 -38.91 -90.83 4.50
CA LEU A 555 -38.10 -90.24 3.42
C LEU A 555 -37.15 -89.15 3.94
N GLY A 556 -37.59 -88.36 4.93
CA GLY A 556 -36.75 -87.40 5.64
C GLY A 556 -35.60 -88.06 6.42
N ASP A 557 -35.87 -89.21 7.07
CA ASP A 557 -34.85 -90.01 7.76
C ASP A 557 -33.86 -90.65 6.77
N CYS A 558 -34.31 -91.09 5.58
CA CYS A 558 -33.40 -91.59 4.53
C CYS A 558 -32.50 -90.49 3.95
N ARG A 559 -33.01 -89.26 3.74
CA ARG A 559 -32.19 -88.12 3.28
C ARG A 559 -31.11 -87.71 4.28
N ARG A 560 -31.38 -87.83 5.59
CA ARG A 560 -30.36 -87.59 6.63
C ARG A 560 -29.24 -88.64 6.62
N TYR A 561 -29.51 -89.86 6.17
CA TYR A 561 -28.46 -90.88 6.02
C TYR A 561 -27.56 -90.60 4.80
N GLU A 562 -28.13 -90.22 3.65
CA GLU A 562 -27.34 -89.87 2.45
C GLU A 562 -26.47 -88.62 2.62
N GLN A 563 -26.92 -87.60 3.36
CA GLN A 563 -26.10 -86.41 3.68
C GLN A 563 -24.96 -86.71 4.66
N ASN A 564 -25.10 -87.69 5.55
CA ASN A 564 -24.05 -88.07 6.49
C ASN A 564 -22.96 -88.97 5.87
N ASP A 565 -23.28 -89.76 4.84
CA ASP A 565 -22.28 -90.54 4.10
C ASP A 565 -21.44 -89.68 3.14
N LEU A 566 -21.99 -88.58 2.62
CA LEU A 566 -21.25 -87.58 1.82
C LEU A 566 -20.28 -86.71 2.65
N HIS A 567 -20.29 -86.80 3.99
CA HIS A 567 -19.32 -86.15 4.88
C HIS A 567 -18.27 -87.12 5.46
N ARG A 568 -18.25 -88.39 5.00
CA ARG A 568 -17.24 -89.39 5.37
C ARG A 568 -16.23 -89.73 4.26
N HIS A 569 -16.18 -88.94 3.18
CA HIS A 569 -15.14 -89.01 2.17
C HIS A 569 -14.39 -87.70 1.99
#